data_AF-A9EPR1-F1
#
_entry.id   AF-A9EPR1-F1
#
_cell.length_a   1.000
_cell.length_b   1.000
_cell.length_c   1.000
_cell.angle_alpha   90.00
_cell.angle_beta   90.00
_cell.angle_gamma   90.00
#
_symmetry.space_group_name_H-M   'P 1'
#
loop_
_entity.id
_entity.type
_entity.pdbx_description
1 polymer ?
#
loop_
_entity_poly.entity_id
_entity_poly.type
_entity_poly.pdbx_seq_one_letter_code
_entity_poly.pdbx_strand_id
1 'polypeptide(L)'
;MTLAPDHEGAMRDDAARGPRSPRGPRARPRYGAIMKVVRRVHMYLGLLLFPWILLFGISGTLFNHPQIGRDIDSRSLSGERLSALTGFQPWDPGELARQVVEQLNAGSPSRYTLDPGTPGAFSGWPLLAAPRADGGREVVILRLDDGSATVSSHPPEPEAPAPPFAGVAIDLPGHRMVAVQEQMKDLLPKMGVDAAGPLRAHPKISPELRFGMRDADGRAWNVTYNLGTGRLDGRPAGARGWPRFVEVLETLHKTHHFPVHGGVAWLWALFADITGITLVVWALSGLAMWWQMKPSRVLGALAIAAAVALAAVVMVGTASDSLFGNVAKEGP
;
A
#
# COMPACT_ATOMS: atom_id res chain seq x y z
N MET A 1 70.98 20.23 -67.12
CA MET A 1 71.55 19.61 -65.91
C MET A 1 70.39 18.99 -65.15
N THR A 2 70.19 17.68 -64.98
CA THR A 2 70.90 16.48 -65.40
C THR A 2 69.91 15.33 -65.17
N LEU A 3 69.64 14.54 -66.23
CA LEU A 3 69.28 13.13 -66.30
C LEU A 3 68.08 12.58 -65.48
N ALA A 4 67.07 12.14 -66.24
CA ALA A 4 66.29 10.93 -65.93
C ALA A 4 67.19 9.68 -65.91
N PRO A 5 66.69 8.56 -65.37
CA PRO A 5 66.27 7.54 -66.34
C PRO A 5 64.93 6.86 -66.00
N ASP A 6 64.24 6.50 -67.07
CA ASP A 6 63.21 5.48 -67.13
C ASP A 6 63.77 4.12 -66.68
N HIS A 7 62.93 3.32 -66.01
CA HIS A 7 62.98 1.88 -66.15
C HIS A 7 61.58 1.28 -66.02
N GLU A 8 61.03 0.89 -67.18
CA GLU A 8 60.05 -0.17 -67.30
C GLU A 8 60.61 -1.46 -66.68
N GLY A 9 59.78 -2.10 -65.86
CA GLY A 9 60.02 -3.42 -65.28
C GLY A 9 58.68 -4.06 -64.95
N ALA A 10 58.10 -4.70 -65.95
CA ALA A 10 56.87 -5.46 -65.86
C ALA A 10 57.02 -6.73 -65.00
N MET A 11 55.88 -7.13 -64.41
CA MET A 11 55.50 -8.51 -64.04
C MET A 11 56.13 -9.20 -62.81
N ARG A 12 55.23 -9.83 -62.02
CA ARG A 12 55.38 -10.82 -60.93
C ARG A 12 55.52 -10.16 -59.54
N ASP A 13 54.58 -10.24 -58.61
CA ASP A 13 53.91 -11.44 -58.09
C ASP A 13 52.41 -11.21 -57.81
N ASP A 14 51.58 -11.90 -58.57
CA ASP A 14 50.16 -12.11 -58.31
C ASP A 14 49.96 -13.57 -57.88
N ALA A 15 50.49 -13.93 -56.70
CA ALA A 15 50.30 -15.20 -56.01
C ALA A 15 50.81 -15.02 -54.56
N ALA A 16 50.03 -15.05 -53.49
CA ALA A 16 48.96 -15.96 -53.16
C ALA A 16 47.99 -15.29 -52.19
N ARG A 17 46.82 -14.87 -52.68
CA ARG A 17 45.64 -14.73 -51.81
C ARG A 17 45.00 -16.11 -51.73
N GLY A 18 45.38 -16.88 -50.71
CA GLY A 18 44.73 -18.14 -50.39
C GLY A 18 43.20 -17.97 -50.30
N PRO A 19 42.43 -19.03 -50.59
CA PRO A 19 40.97 -18.93 -50.63
C PRO A 19 40.47 -18.43 -49.27
N ARG A 20 39.85 -17.24 -49.27
CA ARG A 20 39.11 -16.75 -48.11
C ARG A 20 37.99 -17.76 -47.85
N SER A 21 38.16 -18.57 -46.80
CA SER A 21 37.13 -19.50 -46.34
C SER A 21 35.78 -18.79 -46.29
N PRO A 22 34.67 -19.42 -46.74
CA PRO A 22 33.36 -18.81 -46.66
C PRO A 22 33.08 -18.55 -45.19
N ARG A 23 32.89 -17.27 -44.82
CA ARG A 23 32.38 -16.93 -43.49
C ARG A 23 31.02 -17.60 -43.39
N GLY A 24 30.95 -18.70 -42.65
CA GLY A 24 29.72 -19.45 -42.42
C GLY A 24 28.60 -18.53 -41.92
N PRO A 25 27.32 -18.90 -42.12
CA PRO A 25 26.20 -18.02 -41.87
C PRO A 25 26.24 -17.54 -40.41
N ARG A 26 26.38 -16.22 -40.20
CA ARG A 26 26.29 -15.63 -38.86
C ARG A 26 24.87 -15.85 -38.33
N ALA A 27 24.70 -16.90 -37.53
CA ALA A 27 23.47 -17.17 -36.79
C ALA A 27 23.27 -16.12 -35.69
N ARG A 28 22.91 -14.89 -36.07
CA ARG A 28 22.43 -13.82 -35.17
C ARG A 28 21.14 -13.08 -35.61
N PRO A 29 20.34 -13.49 -36.62
CA PRO A 29 19.16 -12.70 -37.00
C PRO A 29 18.00 -12.82 -36.00
N ARG A 30 17.75 -14.03 -35.46
CA ARG A 30 16.57 -14.29 -34.60
C ARG A 30 16.65 -13.58 -33.25
N TYR A 31 17.81 -13.62 -32.59
CA TYR A 31 18.02 -12.94 -31.31
C TYR A 31 17.85 -11.42 -31.43
N GLY A 32 18.41 -10.82 -32.49
CA GLY A 32 18.25 -9.38 -32.76
C GLY A 32 16.80 -8.99 -33.05
N ALA A 33 16.05 -9.84 -33.76
CA ALA A 33 14.63 -9.62 -34.03
C ALA A 33 13.79 -9.71 -32.74
N ILE A 34 14.00 -10.74 -31.91
CA ILE A 34 13.31 -10.90 -30.62
C ILE A 34 13.56 -9.67 -29.73
N MET A 35 14.81 -9.20 -29.64
CA MET A 35 15.11 -8.04 -28.80
C MET A 35 14.57 -6.72 -29.31
N LYS A 36 14.33 -6.58 -30.62
CA LYS A 36 13.58 -5.44 -31.15
C LYS A 36 12.12 -5.48 -30.68
N VAL A 37 11.51 -6.67 -30.62
CA VAL A 37 10.16 -6.85 -30.09
C VAL A 37 10.13 -6.54 -28.59
N VAL A 38 11.05 -7.09 -27.80
CA VAL A 38 11.13 -6.82 -26.34
C VAL A 38 11.27 -5.32 -26.05
N ARG A 39 12.12 -4.60 -26.79
CA ARG A 39 12.23 -3.13 -26.65
C ARG A 39 10.92 -2.40 -26.93
N ARG A 40 10.24 -2.77 -28.02
CA ARG A 40 8.96 -2.15 -28.39
C ARG A 40 7.89 -2.44 -27.36
N VAL A 41 7.76 -3.70 -26.94
CA VAL A 41 6.83 -4.11 -25.88
C VAL A 41 7.14 -3.34 -24.60
N HIS A 42 8.38 -3.32 -24.12
CA HIS A 42 8.76 -2.58 -22.92
C HIS A 42 8.40 -1.08 -23.02
N MET A 43 8.72 -0.44 -24.14
CA MET A 43 8.41 0.98 -24.35
C MET A 43 6.90 1.24 -24.35
N TYR A 44 6.10 0.46 -25.09
CA TYR A 44 4.66 0.66 -25.15
C TYR A 44 3.96 0.31 -23.83
N LEU A 45 4.40 -0.74 -23.13
CA LEU A 45 3.92 -1.04 -21.78
C LEU A 45 4.29 0.07 -20.81
N GLY A 46 5.49 0.64 -20.91
CA GLY A 46 5.89 1.80 -20.13
C GLY A 46 5.02 3.03 -20.39
N LEU A 47 4.70 3.33 -21.64
CA LEU A 47 3.78 4.43 -22.01
C LEU A 47 2.35 4.17 -21.53
N LEU A 48 1.88 2.92 -21.60
CA LEU A 48 0.57 2.52 -21.09
C LEU A 48 0.50 2.67 -19.56
N LEU A 49 1.57 2.28 -18.85
CA LEU A 49 1.66 2.35 -17.40
C LEU A 49 1.96 3.74 -16.86
N PHE A 50 2.60 4.61 -17.64
CA PHE A 50 3.07 5.93 -17.21
C PHE A 50 2.03 6.74 -16.43
N PRO A 51 0.80 6.99 -16.93
CA PRO A 51 -0.19 7.77 -16.19
C PRO A 51 -0.58 7.09 -14.87
N TRP A 52 -0.63 5.76 -14.84
CA TRP A 52 -0.98 4.99 -13.64
C TRP A 52 0.12 5.01 -12.59
N ILE A 53 1.37 4.75 -12.98
CA ILE A 53 2.52 4.83 -12.07
C ILE A 53 2.63 6.23 -11.48
N LEU A 54 2.41 7.27 -12.29
CA LEU A 54 2.42 8.66 -11.83
C LEU A 54 1.29 8.91 -10.82
N LEU A 55 0.07 8.48 -11.14
CA LEU A 55 -1.10 8.60 -10.26
C LEU A 55 -0.86 7.93 -8.90
N PHE A 56 -0.43 6.66 -8.90
CA PHE A 56 -0.17 5.88 -7.68
C PHE A 56 1.03 6.38 -6.89
N GLY A 57 2.09 6.84 -7.57
CA GLY A 57 3.26 7.43 -6.92
C GLY A 57 2.91 8.74 -6.21
N ILE A 58 2.15 9.61 -6.88
CA ILE A 58 1.65 10.86 -6.27
C ILE A 58 0.70 10.54 -5.12
N SER A 59 -0.29 9.65 -5.32
CA SER A 59 -1.25 9.32 -4.27
C SER A 59 -0.59 8.68 -3.05
N GLY A 60 0.39 7.79 -3.24
CA GLY A 60 1.13 7.17 -2.15
C GLY A 60 1.98 8.19 -1.37
N THR A 61 2.58 9.16 -2.07
CA THR A 61 3.32 10.26 -1.43
C THR A 61 2.40 11.13 -0.58
N LEU A 62 1.24 11.52 -1.13
CA LEU A 62 0.23 12.30 -0.40
C LEU A 62 -0.36 11.53 0.79
N PHE A 63 -0.52 10.21 0.66
CA PHE A 63 -1.04 9.35 1.73
C PHE A 63 -0.05 9.22 2.90
N ASN A 64 1.23 8.97 2.62
CA ASN A 64 2.27 8.81 3.65
C ASN A 64 2.72 10.15 4.25
N HIS A 65 2.46 11.26 3.57
CA HIS A 65 2.82 12.61 4.00
C HIS A 65 1.58 13.52 4.01
N PRO A 66 0.67 13.36 4.99
CA PRO A 66 -0.61 14.08 5.03
C PRO A 66 -0.47 15.60 5.13
N GLN A 67 0.71 16.11 5.51
CA GLN A 67 1.06 17.53 5.47
C GLN A 67 1.11 18.12 4.04
N ILE A 68 1.24 17.28 3.01
CA ILE A 68 1.28 17.74 1.62
C ILE A 68 -0.16 17.89 1.12
N GLY A 69 -0.59 19.13 0.91
CA GLY A 69 -1.93 19.44 0.39
C GLY A 69 -3.03 19.52 1.45
N ARG A 70 -2.66 19.52 2.75
CA ARG A 70 -3.54 19.86 3.87
C ARG A 70 -2.87 20.91 4.73
N ASP A 71 -3.67 21.79 5.31
CA ASP A 71 -3.20 22.86 6.21
C ASP A 71 -2.90 22.29 7.61
N ILE A 72 -1.94 21.37 7.71
CA ILE A 72 -1.52 20.77 8.99
C ILE A 72 -0.23 21.42 9.43
N ASP A 73 -0.29 22.24 10.48
CA ASP A 73 0.90 22.79 11.11
C ASP A 73 1.47 21.78 12.11
N SER A 74 2.75 21.42 11.98
CA SER A 74 3.39 20.46 12.89
C SER A 74 4.63 21.05 13.54
N ARG A 75 4.82 20.77 14.83
CA ARG A 75 5.94 21.24 15.64
C ARG A 75 6.50 20.07 16.46
N SER A 76 7.82 19.92 16.45
CA SER A 76 8.51 18.95 17.30
C SER A 76 8.84 19.56 18.67
N LEU A 77 8.61 18.81 19.73
CA LEU A 77 9.03 19.11 21.11
C LEU A 77 10.12 18.11 21.51
N SER A 78 11.26 18.62 21.99
CA SER A 78 12.32 17.80 22.56
C SER A 78 11.88 17.18 23.89
N GLY A 79 12.50 16.06 24.27
CA GLY A 79 12.22 15.39 25.55
C GLY A 79 12.48 16.27 26.77
N GLU A 80 13.57 17.06 26.74
CA GLU A 80 13.87 18.05 27.78
C GLU A 80 12.74 19.07 27.96
N ARG A 81 12.21 19.59 26.84
CA ARG A 81 11.15 20.58 26.87
C ARG A 81 9.84 19.96 27.34
N LEU A 82 9.52 18.73 26.91
CA LEU A 82 8.32 18.04 27.34
C LEU A 82 8.37 17.73 28.85
N SER A 83 9.51 17.22 29.32
CA SER A 83 9.77 16.96 30.74
C SER A 83 9.63 18.25 31.58
N ALA A 84 10.18 19.37 31.12
CA ALA A 84 10.03 20.65 31.81
C ALA A 84 8.58 21.16 31.87
N LEU A 85 7.75 20.85 30.85
CA LEU A 85 6.36 21.30 30.79
C LEU A 85 5.38 20.40 31.54
N THR A 86 5.64 19.09 31.59
CA THR A 86 4.67 18.08 32.05
C THR A 86 5.17 17.20 33.18
N GLY A 87 6.48 17.21 33.46
CA GLY A 87 7.14 16.24 34.33
C GLY A 87 7.31 14.85 33.72
N PHE A 88 6.88 14.62 32.47
CA PHE A 88 6.99 13.33 31.82
C PHE A 88 8.45 12.86 31.74
N GLN A 89 8.70 11.63 32.20
CA GLN A 89 9.99 10.96 32.04
C GLN A 89 9.85 9.82 31.02
N PRO A 90 10.84 9.64 30.13
CA PRO A 90 10.84 8.51 29.21
C PRO A 90 10.83 7.17 29.95
N TRP A 91 10.17 6.18 29.36
CA TRP A 91 10.05 4.83 29.90
C TRP A 91 11.09 3.92 29.27
N ASP A 92 11.73 3.10 30.10
CA ASP A 92 12.59 2.02 29.62
C ASP A 92 11.72 0.79 29.30
N PRO A 93 11.64 0.37 28.03
CA PRO A 93 10.80 -0.77 27.63
C PRO A 93 11.29 -2.10 28.22
N GLY A 94 12.60 -2.26 28.46
CA GLY A 94 13.15 -3.48 29.07
C GLY A 94 12.78 -3.58 30.54
N GLU A 95 12.86 -2.46 31.26
CA GLU A 95 12.42 -2.37 32.65
C GLU A 95 10.91 -2.61 32.80
N LEU A 96 10.11 -2.05 31.89
CA LEU A 96 8.67 -2.30 31.87
C LEU A 96 8.34 -3.77 31.59
N ALA A 97 9.02 -4.40 30.63
CA ALA A 97 8.85 -5.82 30.33
C ALA A 97 9.20 -6.70 31.55
N ARG A 98 10.24 -6.36 32.30
CA ARG A 98 10.61 -7.04 33.55
C ARG A 98 9.50 -6.95 34.58
N GLN A 99 8.96 -5.76 34.80
CA GLN A 99 7.85 -5.55 35.74
C GLN A 99 6.60 -6.35 35.33
N VAL A 100 6.28 -6.42 34.04
CA VAL A 100 5.15 -7.23 33.53
C VAL A 100 5.35 -8.72 33.84
N VAL A 101 6.54 -9.27 33.57
CA VAL A 101 6.85 -10.68 33.84
C VAL A 101 6.85 -10.97 35.35
N GLU A 102 7.34 -10.05 36.17
CA GLU A 102 7.29 -10.18 37.63
C GLU A 102 5.86 -10.23 38.16
N GLN A 103 4.99 -9.33 37.70
CA GLN A 103 3.58 -9.35 38.07
C GLN A 103 2.86 -10.61 37.57
N LEU A 104 3.15 -11.06 36.34
CA LEU A 104 2.60 -12.29 35.80
C LEU A 104 3.01 -13.51 36.65
N ASN A 105 4.28 -13.58 37.06
CA ASN A 105 4.79 -14.65 37.91
C ASN A 105 4.17 -14.63 39.32
N ALA A 106 3.86 -13.45 39.87
CA ALA A 106 3.26 -13.34 41.19
C ALA A 106 1.85 -14.00 41.27
N GLY A 107 1.13 -14.06 40.14
CA GLY A 107 -0.22 -14.61 40.05
C GLY A 107 -0.34 -15.93 39.27
N SER A 108 0.76 -16.50 38.77
CA SER A 108 0.70 -17.67 37.89
C SER A 108 1.27 -18.93 38.54
N PRO A 109 0.70 -20.11 38.26
CA PRO A 109 1.28 -21.39 38.67
C PRO A 109 2.54 -21.76 37.85
N SER A 110 2.82 -21.05 36.75
CA SER A 110 3.98 -21.27 35.88
C SER A 110 4.99 -20.13 36.02
N ARG A 111 6.27 -20.43 35.77
CA ARG A 111 7.34 -19.44 35.80
C ARG A 111 7.69 -18.98 34.38
N TYR A 112 7.59 -17.69 34.15
CA TYR A 112 7.96 -17.02 32.92
C TYR A 112 9.26 -16.22 33.12
N THR A 113 10.09 -16.15 32.09
CA THR A 113 11.33 -15.37 32.06
C THR A 113 11.41 -14.60 30.75
N LEU A 114 12.05 -13.43 30.77
CA LEU A 114 12.33 -12.68 29.55
C LEU A 114 13.35 -13.44 28.69
N ASP A 115 13.13 -13.41 27.37
CA ASP A 115 14.08 -13.94 26.39
C ASP A 115 15.10 -12.85 26.04
N PRO A 116 16.41 -13.04 26.32
CA PRO A 116 17.44 -12.06 25.97
C PRO A 116 17.60 -11.87 24.45
N GLY A 117 17.14 -12.82 23.63
CA GLY A 117 17.16 -12.71 22.17
C GLY A 117 16.18 -11.69 21.61
N THR A 118 15.17 -11.29 22.40
CA THR A 118 14.10 -10.38 21.98
C THR A 118 13.88 -9.30 23.04
N PRO A 119 14.67 -8.21 23.04
CA PRO A 119 14.54 -7.15 24.03
C PRO A 119 13.19 -6.43 23.90
N GLY A 120 12.69 -5.90 25.01
CA GLY A 120 11.46 -5.11 25.03
C GLY A 120 11.59 -3.86 24.17
N ALA A 121 10.56 -3.59 23.35
CA ALA A 121 10.44 -2.37 22.56
C ALA A 121 8.97 -1.93 22.52
N PHE A 122 8.74 -0.63 22.43
CA PHE A 122 7.41 -0.10 22.15
C PHE A 122 7.10 -0.21 20.66
N SER A 123 5.91 -0.70 20.33
CA SER A 123 5.36 -0.65 18.98
C SER A 123 4.17 0.31 18.94
N GLY A 124 4.12 1.15 17.91
CA GLY A 124 3.17 2.25 17.81
C GLY A 124 3.52 3.44 18.70
N TRP A 125 2.55 4.33 18.90
CA TRP A 125 2.72 5.56 19.68
C TRP A 125 1.42 5.98 20.35
N PRO A 126 1.47 6.51 21.59
CA PRO A 126 0.34 7.23 22.16
C PRO A 126 -0.04 8.42 21.30
N LEU A 127 -1.31 8.49 20.93
CA LEU A 127 -1.90 9.63 20.24
C LEU A 127 -2.96 10.24 21.15
N LEU A 128 -2.73 11.49 21.54
CA LEU A 128 -3.64 12.30 22.34
C LEU A 128 -4.24 13.37 21.44
N ALA A 129 -5.56 13.57 21.48
CA ALA A 129 -6.22 14.58 20.68
C ALA A 129 -7.12 15.45 21.54
N ALA A 130 -7.12 16.76 21.28
CA ALA A 130 -7.99 17.72 21.95
C ALA A 130 -8.71 18.59 20.91
N PRO A 131 -10.03 18.83 21.05
CA PRO A 131 -10.75 19.75 20.18
C PRO A 131 -10.31 21.20 20.43
N ARG A 132 -10.35 22.02 19.38
CA ARG A 132 -10.09 23.47 19.44
C ARG A 132 -11.40 24.24 19.40
N ALA A 133 -11.37 25.49 19.89
CA ALA A 133 -12.54 26.37 19.91
C ALA A 133 -13.07 26.74 18.51
N ASP A 134 -12.23 26.69 17.48
CA ASP A 134 -12.57 26.96 16.09
C ASP A 134 -13.10 25.73 15.33
N GLY A 135 -13.35 24.62 16.03
CA GLY A 135 -13.78 23.34 15.46
C GLY A 135 -12.65 22.48 14.91
N GLY A 136 -11.40 22.96 14.93
CA GLY A 136 -10.23 22.15 14.62
C GLY A 136 -9.87 21.17 15.74
N ARG A 137 -8.72 20.49 15.61
CA ARG A 137 -8.16 19.65 16.67
C ARG A 137 -6.65 19.77 16.78
N GLU A 138 -6.14 19.68 17.98
CA GLU A 138 -4.72 19.48 18.25
C GLU A 138 -4.46 17.99 18.48
N VAL A 139 -3.39 17.46 17.90
CA VAL A 139 -2.96 16.08 18.05
C VAL A 139 -1.53 16.07 18.57
N VAL A 140 -1.29 15.30 19.63
CA VAL A 140 0.03 15.07 20.21
C VAL A 140 0.38 13.60 20.06
N ILE A 141 1.46 13.33 19.35
CA ILE A 141 2.08 12.00 19.24
C ILE A 141 3.30 11.99 20.15
N LEU A 142 3.29 11.12 21.15
CA LEU A 142 4.35 10.99 22.14
C LEU A 142 5.26 9.82 21.81
N ARG A 143 6.56 10.00 22.00
CA ARG A 143 7.54 8.90 22.03
C ARG A 143 7.83 8.55 23.49
N LEU A 144 7.45 7.33 23.87
CA LEU A 144 7.58 6.88 25.25
C LEU A 144 9.03 6.64 25.66
N ASP A 145 9.88 6.24 24.72
CA ASP A 145 11.27 5.83 24.92
C ASP A 145 12.25 6.99 25.10
N ASP A 146 12.05 8.10 24.38
CA ASP A 146 12.91 9.30 24.47
C ASP A 146 12.20 10.55 25.04
N GLY A 147 10.89 10.45 25.28
CA GLY A 147 10.05 11.52 25.81
C GLY A 147 9.86 12.70 24.86
N SER A 148 10.23 12.60 23.59
CA SER A 148 9.93 13.63 22.59
C SER A 148 8.47 13.54 22.12
N ALA A 149 7.97 14.63 21.55
CA ALA A 149 6.61 14.67 21.03
C ALA A 149 6.50 15.46 19.72
N THR A 150 5.53 15.11 18.89
CA THR A 150 5.10 15.92 17.75
C THR A 150 3.70 16.45 18.03
N VAL A 151 3.54 17.77 17.93
CA VAL A 151 2.25 18.46 18.07
C VAL A 151 1.80 18.91 16.68
N SER A 152 0.61 18.51 16.27
CA SER A 152 0.03 18.83 14.97
C SER A 152 -1.34 19.49 15.14
N SER A 153 -1.51 20.64 14.51
CA SER A 153 -2.76 21.39 14.47
C SER A 153 -3.51 21.07 13.18
N HIS A 154 -4.74 20.59 13.31
CA HIS A 154 -5.63 20.28 12.20
C HIS A 154 -6.77 21.31 12.13
N PRO A 155 -7.09 21.83 10.94
CA PRO A 155 -8.19 22.77 10.76
C PRO A 155 -9.54 22.06 11.00
N PRO A 156 -10.62 22.82 11.26
CA PRO A 156 -11.97 22.27 11.31
C PRO A 156 -12.26 21.52 10.01
N GLU A 157 -12.72 20.28 10.14
CA GLU A 157 -13.28 19.55 9.00
C GLU A 157 -14.61 20.22 8.63
N PRO A 158 -14.91 20.44 7.33
CA PRO A 158 -16.18 21.02 6.94
C PRO A 158 -17.31 20.09 7.41
N GLU A 159 -17.99 20.47 8.48
CA GLU A 159 -19.03 19.64 9.07
C GLU A 159 -20.24 19.66 8.11
N ALA A 160 -20.39 18.59 7.33
CA ALA A 160 -21.63 18.36 6.63
C ALA A 160 -22.69 18.07 7.69
N PRO A 161 -23.83 18.79 7.73
CA PRO A 161 -24.84 18.54 8.74
C PRO A 161 -25.25 17.07 8.66
N ALA A 162 -25.16 16.39 9.81
CA ALA A 162 -25.55 14.99 9.91
C ALA A 162 -27.00 14.86 9.40
N PRO A 163 -27.31 13.84 8.59
CA PRO A 163 -28.67 13.63 8.15
C PRO A 163 -29.59 13.45 9.37
N PRO A 164 -30.87 13.88 9.29
CA PRO A 164 -31.81 13.73 10.40
C PRO A 164 -32.08 12.25 10.79
N PHE A 165 -31.65 11.31 9.95
CA PHE A 165 -31.75 9.87 10.13
C PHE A 165 -30.40 9.19 10.45
N ALA A 166 -29.33 9.96 10.69
CA ALA A 166 -28.01 9.41 11.02
C ALA A 166 -28.09 8.47 12.23
N GLY A 167 -27.64 7.23 12.04
CA GLY A 167 -27.62 6.22 13.09
C GLY A 167 -28.97 5.62 13.46
N VAL A 168 -30.08 6.00 12.81
CA VAL A 168 -31.39 5.36 13.01
C VAL A 168 -31.29 3.88 12.68
N ALA A 169 -31.74 3.03 13.60
CA ALA A 169 -31.83 1.60 13.38
C ALA A 169 -33.19 1.25 12.77
N ILE A 170 -33.18 0.70 11.56
CA ILE A 170 -34.36 0.10 10.94
C ILE A 170 -34.18 -1.40 10.96
N ASP A 171 -35.06 -2.07 11.70
CA ASP A 171 -35.09 -3.53 11.72
C ASP A 171 -35.89 -4.05 10.52
N LEU A 172 -35.20 -4.80 9.68
CA LEU A 172 -35.77 -5.51 8.53
C LEU A 172 -35.42 -6.99 8.68
N PRO A 173 -36.07 -7.76 9.57
CA PRO A 173 -35.61 -9.07 10.01
C PRO A 173 -35.23 -10.02 8.85
N GLY A 174 -36.05 -10.06 7.79
CA GLY A 174 -35.80 -10.88 6.60
C GLY A 174 -34.64 -10.44 5.70
N HIS A 175 -34.08 -9.25 5.92
CA HIS A 175 -33.00 -8.64 5.12
C HIS A 175 -31.76 -8.29 5.98
N ARG A 176 -31.62 -8.93 7.15
CA ARG A 176 -30.43 -8.83 8.01
C ARG A 176 -29.45 -9.95 7.69
N MET A 177 -28.17 -9.76 8.00
CA MET A 177 -27.16 -10.82 7.88
C MET A 177 -27.49 -12.08 8.71
N VAL A 178 -28.21 -11.93 9.83
CA VAL A 178 -28.69 -13.06 10.63
C VAL A 178 -29.67 -13.93 9.83
N ALA A 179 -30.59 -13.34 9.08
CA ALA A 179 -31.52 -14.10 8.24
C ALA A 179 -30.81 -14.80 7.08
N VAL A 180 -29.81 -14.15 6.47
CA VAL A 180 -28.97 -14.78 5.43
C VAL A 180 -28.20 -15.97 6.01
N GLN A 181 -27.60 -15.82 7.19
CA GLN A 181 -26.89 -16.90 7.87
C GLN A 181 -27.80 -18.10 8.13
N GLU A 182 -29.01 -17.84 8.62
CA GLU A 182 -30.00 -18.89 8.88
C GLU A 182 -30.42 -19.63 7.60
N GLN A 183 -30.66 -18.88 6.50
CA GLN A 183 -31.00 -19.49 5.21
C GLN A 183 -29.86 -20.33 4.63
N MET A 184 -28.60 -19.96 4.89
CA MET A 184 -27.41 -20.61 4.34
C MET A 184 -26.82 -21.71 5.24
N LYS A 185 -27.38 -21.96 6.43
CA LYS A 185 -26.80 -22.88 7.43
C LYS A 185 -26.53 -24.30 6.91
N ASP A 186 -27.38 -24.79 6.00
CA ASP A 186 -27.29 -26.14 5.43
C ASP A 186 -26.49 -26.21 4.12
N LEU A 187 -25.91 -25.09 3.66
CA LEU A 187 -25.22 -25.05 2.37
C LEU A 187 -24.00 -25.99 2.33
N LEU A 188 -23.10 -25.88 3.32
CA LEU A 188 -21.88 -26.70 3.35
C LEU A 188 -22.18 -28.20 3.49
N PRO A 189 -23.08 -28.64 4.40
CA PRO A 189 -23.49 -30.04 4.47
C PRO A 189 -24.09 -30.56 3.16
N LYS A 190 -24.96 -29.78 2.50
CA LYS A 190 -25.56 -30.17 1.20
C LYS A 190 -24.54 -30.25 0.07
N MET A 191 -23.42 -29.53 0.18
CA MET A 191 -22.29 -29.61 -0.75
C MET A 191 -21.29 -30.73 -0.39
N GLY A 192 -21.51 -31.46 0.71
CA GLY A 192 -20.58 -32.51 1.18
C GLY A 192 -19.27 -31.95 1.74
N VAL A 193 -19.25 -30.68 2.18
CA VAL A 193 -18.09 -30.05 2.80
C VAL A 193 -18.14 -30.27 4.31
N ASP A 194 -17.17 -31.00 4.84
CA ASP A 194 -17.02 -31.21 6.29
C ASP A 194 -16.42 -29.95 6.94
N ALA A 195 -17.26 -29.19 7.63
CA ALA A 195 -16.89 -27.95 8.31
C ALA A 195 -17.07 -28.10 9.83
N ALA A 196 -16.11 -27.60 10.59
CA ALA A 196 -16.12 -27.68 12.06
C ALA A 196 -17.26 -26.87 12.74
N GLY A 197 -18.06 -26.12 11.98
CA GLY A 197 -19.17 -25.33 12.50
C GLY A 197 -20.02 -24.69 11.40
N PRO A 198 -21.15 -24.07 11.77
CA PRO A 198 -22.04 -23.41 10.82
C PRO A 198 -21.38 -22.18 10.18
N LEU A 199 -21.83 -21.84 8.98
CA LEU A 199 -21.49 -20.55 8.36
C LEU A 199 -21.91 -19.41 9.30
N ARG A 200 -21.01 -18.45 9.49
CA ARG A 200 -21.26 -17.24 10.29
C ARG A 200 -21.03 -16.00 9.46
N ALA A 201 -21.88 -15.00 9.64
CA ALA A 201 -21.65 -13.68 9.06
C ALA A 201 -20.33 -13.10 9.58
N HIS A 202 -19.56 -12.45 8.70
CA HIS A 202 -18.30 -11.84 9.09
C HIS A 202 -18.57 -10.63 10.01
N PRO A 203 -17.86 -10.50 11.15
CA PRO A 203 -18.21 -9.48 12.16
C PRO A 203 -17.97 -8.04 11.69
N LYS A 204 -17.10 -7.83 10.70
CA LYS A 204 -16.71 -6.50 10.20
C LYS A 204 -17.09 -6.24 8.75
N ILE A 205 -17.50 -7.27 8.01
CA ILE A 205 -17.76 -7.17 6.57
C ILE A 205 -19.23 -7.53 6.39
N SER A 206 -20.03 -6.50 6.09
CA SER A 206 -21.47 -6.65 5.85
C SER A 206 -21.85 -5.91 4.58
N PRO A 207 -22.78 -6.44 3.78
CA PRO A 207 -23.31 -5.73 2.63
C PRO A 207 -23.98 -4.42 3.05
N GLU A 208 -23.92 -3.45 2.14
CA GLU A 208 -24.58 -2.15 2.29
C GLU A 208 -25.56 -1.95 1.13
N LEU A 209 -26.76 -1.48 1.44
CA LEU A 209 -27.70 -0.98 0.45
C LEU A 209 -27.52 0.53 0.31
N ARG A 210 -27.24 1.01 -0.89
CA ARG A 210 -27.03 2.42 -1.20
C ARG A 210 -28.11 2.93 -2.16
N PHE A 211 -28.75 4.04 -1.83
CA PHE A 211 -29.85 4.60 -2.63
C PHE A 211 -29.99 6.11 -2.43
N GLY A 212 -30.65 6.77 -3.38
CA GLY A 212 -31.05 8.16 -3.25
C GLY A 212 -32.45 8.28 -2.62
N MET A 213 -32.66 9.23 -1.73
CA MET A 213 -33.99 9.58 -1.24
C MET A 213 -34.18 11.09 -1.17
N ARG A 214 -35.43 11.53 -1.02
CA ARG A 214 -35.77 12.94 -0.77
C ARG A 214 -36.56 13.04 0.52
N ASP A 215 -36.32 14.10 1.29
CA ASP A 215 -37.16 14.40 2.45
C ASP A 215 -38.40 15.24 2.06
N ALA A 216 -39.24 15.53 3.06
CA ALA A 216 -40.46 16.33 2.88
C ALA A 216 -40.18 17.76 2.38
N ASP A 217 -38.99 18.29 2.64
CA ASP A 217 -38.55 19.61 2.18
C ASP A 217 -37.95 19.55 0.75
N GLY A 218 -37.98 18.38 0.10
CA GLY A 218 -37.45 18.15 -1.23
C GLY A 218 -35.93 18.00 -1.31
N ARG A 219 -35.22 18.03 -0.17
CA ARG A 219 -33.75 17.87 -0.13
C ARG A 219 -33.40 16.43 -0.49
N ALA A 220 -32.44 16.27 -1.39
CA ALA A 220 -31.97 14.96 -1.83
C ALA A 220 -30.81 14.45 -0.97
N TRP A 221 -30.82 13.14 -0.69
CA TRP A 221 -29.88 12.45 0.18
C TRP A 221 -29.35 11.18 -0.51
N ASN A 222 -28.05 10.94 -0.40
CA ASN A 222 -27.42 9.65 -0.68
C ASN A 222 -27.37 8.87 0.63
N VAL A 223 -28.06 7.74 0.69
CA VAL A 223 -28.30 6.95 1.90
C VAL A 223 -27.58 5.62 1.82
N THR A 224 -27.04 5.20 2.95
CA THR A 224 -26.43 3.88 3.16
C THR A 224 -27.17 3.17 4.28
N TYR A 225 -27.66 1.96 4.02
CA TYR A 225 -28.22 1.05 5.01
C TYR A 225 -27.30 -0.15 5.20
N ASN A 226 -26.83 -0.39 6.41
CA ASN A 226 -25.94 -1.51 6.70
C ASN A 226 -26.75 -2.78 7.06
N LEU A 227 -26.62 -3.85 6.27
CA LEU A 227 -27.39 -5.09 6.48
C LEU A 227 -26.89 -5.92 7.68
N GLY A 228 -25.72 -5.61 8.23
CA GLY A 228 -25.19 -6.21 9.46
C GLY A 228 -25.77 -5.58 10.72
N THR A 229 -25.81 -4.24 10.80
CA THR A 229 -26.21 -3.49 12.01
C THR A 229 -27.61 -2.91 11.96
N GLY A 230 -28.15 -2.71 10.75
CA GLY A 230 -29.51 -2.20 10.53
C GLY A 230 -29.56 -0.68 10.64
N ARG A 231 -28.39 -0.04 10.69
CA ARG A 231 -28.27 1.40 10.86
C ARG A 231 -28.26 2.09 9.51
N LEU A 232 -28.92 3.24 9.46
CA LEU A 232 -28.85 4.19 8.36
C LEU A 232 -27.79 5.25 8.60
N ASP A 233 -27.18 5.69 7.51
CA ASP A 233 -26.40 6.91 7.45
C ASP A 233 -26.59 7.54 6.06
N GLY A 234 -26.11 8.76 5.85
CA GLY A 234 -26.21 9.41 4.56
C GLY A 234 -25.52 10.75 4.45
N ARG A 235 -25.52 11.29 3.23
CA ARG A 235 -24.98 12.61 2.92
C ARG A 235 -25.94 13.35 1.98
N PRO A 236 -26.06 14.67 2.04
CA PRO A 236 -26.88 15.39 1.07
C PRO A 236 -26.36 15.14 -0.35
N ALA A 237 -27.24 14.79 -1.28
CA ALA A 237 -26.87 14.41 -2.66
C ALA A 237 -26.27 15.58 -3.48
N GLY A 238 -26.39 16.82 -2.96
CA GLY A 238 -25.77 18.02 -3.52
C GLY A 238 -25.01 18.86 -2.49
N ALA A 239 -24.59 18.27 -1.36
CA ALA A 239 -23.74 18.99 -0.38
C ALA A 239 -22.52 19.59 -1.10
N ARG A 240 -22.28 20.89 -0.85
CA ARG A 240 -21.23 21.67 -1.49
C ARG A 240 -19.86 21.04 -1.27
N GLY A 241 -19.19 20.74 -2.38
CA GLY A 241 -17.79 20.36 -2.43
C GLY A 241 -17.64 18.98 -3.03
N TRP A 242 -17.14 18.90 -4.27
CA TRP A 242 -16.44 17.69 -4.66
C TRP A 242 -15.33 17.46 -3.63
N PRO A 243 -15.10 16.20 -3.18
CA PRO A 243 -13.96 15.90 -2.33
C PRO A 243 -12.70 16.52 -2.92
N ARG A 244 -11.81 17.03 -2.06
CA ARG A 244 -10.54 17.59 -2.54
C ARG A 244 -9.84 16.55 -3.40
N PHE A 245 -9.12 16.97 -4.42
CA PHE A 245 -8.44 16.03 -5.33
C PHE A 245 -7.58 15.01 -4.56
N VAL A 246 -6.91 15.44 -3.49
CA VAL A 246 -6.15 14.57 -2.58
C VAL A 246 -7.02 13.51 -1.90
N GLU A 247 -8.23 13.85 -1.45
CA GLU A 247 -9.17 12.90 -0.82
C GLU A 247 -9.71 11.88 -1.82
N VAL A 248 -9.96 12.31 -3.07
CA VAL A 248 -10.33 11.40 -4.16
C VAL A 248 -9.20 10.40 -4.43
N LEU A 249 -7.97 10.89 -4.57
CA LEU A 249 -6.80 10.05 -4.80
C LEU A 249 -6.56 9.09 -3.65
N GLU A 250 -6.69 9.54 -2.40
CA GLU A 250 -6.54 8.70 -1.22
C GLU A 250 -7.62 7.59 -1.19
N THR A 251 -8.87 7.94 -1.48
CA THR A 251 -9.99 6.99 -1.55
C THR A 251 -9.75 5.96 -2.66
N LEU A 252 -9.33 6.42 -3.85
CA LEU A 252 -9.01 5.56 -4.98
C LEU A 252 -7.85 4.61 -4.62
N HIS A 253 -6.79 5.13 -4.00
CA HIS A 253 -5.60 4.36 -3.59
C HIS A 253 -5.93 3.27 -2.56
N LYS A 254 -6.88 3.54 -1.65
CA LYS A 254 -7.34 2.57 -0.64
C LYS A 254 -8.43 1.63 -1.13
N THR A 255 -8.95 1.78 -2.35
CA THR A 255 -10.04 0.93 -2.83
C THR A 255 -9.49 -0.46 -3.17
N HIS A 256 -9.70 -1.45 -2.29
CA HIS A 256 -9.18 -2.82 -2.43
C HIS A 256 -10.24 -3.90 -2.13
N HIS A 257 -11.27 -4.04 -2.96
CA HIS A 257 -12.20 -5.17 -2.85
C HIS A 257 -12.66 -5.63 -4.23
N PHE A 258 -12.84 -6.95 -4.39
CA PHE A 258 -13.51 -7.52 -5.55
C PHE A 258 -15.02 -7.39 -5.36
N PRO A 259 -15.70 -6.51 -6.11
CA PRO A 259 -17.15 -6.41 -6.00
C PRO A 259 -17.80 -7.66 -6.58
N VAL A 260 -18.89 -8.09 -5.94
CA VAL A 260 -19.68 -9.25 -6.37
C VAL A 260 -20.51 -8.96 -7.64
N HIS A 261 -20.67 -7.68 -8.00
CA HIS A 261 -21.46 -7.23 -9.14
C HIS A 261 -20.61 -6.47 -10.17
N GLY A 262 -20.98 -6.59 -11.45
CA GLY A 262 -20.37 -5.84 -12.54
C GLY A 262 -20.74 -4.37 -12.48
N GLY A 263 -19.80 -3.53 -12.03
CA GLY A 263 -19.92 -2.07 -11.99
C GLY A 263 -18.56 -1.40 -12.15
N VAL A 264 -18.49 -0.08 -11.96
CA VAL A 264 -17.23 0.68 -12.08
C VAL A 264 -16.14 0.14 -11.15
N ALA A 265 -16.51 -0.33 -9.96
CA ALA A 265 -15.58 -0.97 -9.03
C ALA A 265 -15.01 -2.30 -9.58
N TRP A 266 -15.78 -3.05 -10.37
CA TRP A 266 -15.29 -4.28 -11.01
C TRP A 266 -14.32 -3.92 -12.13
N LEU A 267 -14.66 -2.90 -12.92
CA LEU A 267 -13.79 -2.36 -13.96
C LEU A 267 -12.46 -1.89 -13.35
N TRP A 268 -12.51 -1.20 -12.20
CA TRP A 268 -11.33 -0.83 -11.43
C TRP A 268 -10.47 -2.03 -11.03
N ALA A 269 -11.07 -3.09 -10.48
CA ALA A 269 -10.34 -4.31 -10.13
C ALA A 269 -9.66 -4.96 -11.36
N LEU A 270 -10.37 -5.05 -12.49
CA LEU A 270 -9.81 -5.54 -13.75
C LEU A 270 -8.61 -4.68 -14.21
N PHE A 271 -8.74 -3.35 -14.14
CA PHE A 271 -7.64 -2.45 -14.48
C PHE A 271 -6.45 -2.62 -13.53
N ALA A 272 -6.69 -2.85 -12.24
CA ALA A 272 -5.64 -3.12 -11.27
C ALA A 272 -4.89 -4.42 -11.62
N ASP A 273 -5.60 -5.49 -11.98
CA ASP A 273 -4.99 -6.76 -12.40
C ASP A 273 -4.15 -6.61 -13.68
N ILE A 274 -4.69 -5.94 -14.71
CA ILE A 274 -3.97 -5.64 -15.95
C ILE A 274 -2.71 -4.82 -15.66
N THR A 275 -2.82 -3.82 -14.78
CA THR A 275 -1.68 -2.99 -14.36
C THR A 275 -0.62 -3.85 -13.66
N GLY A 276 -1.02 -4.72 -12.73
CA GLY A 276 -0.12 -5.64 -12.03
C GLY A 276 0.63 -6.56 -13.00
N ILE A 277 -0.08 -7.23 -13.90
CA ILE A 277 0.52 -8.09 -14.94
C ILE A 277 1.49 -7.28 -15.82
N THR A 278 1.08 -6.08 -16.22
CA THR A 278 1.89 -5.21 -17.07
C THR A 278 3.17 -4.76 -16.37
N LEU A 279 3.12 -4.42 -15.08
CA LEU A 279 4.29 -4.08 -14.26
C LEU A 279 5.28 -5.24 -14.17
N VAL A 280 4.79 -6.48 -14.01
CA VAL A 280 5.65 -7.68 -13.99
C VAL A 280 6.36 -7.83 -15.35
N VAL A 281 5.63 -7.78 -16.46
CA VAL A 281 6.22 -7.89 -17.81
C VAL A 281 7.19 -6.73 -18.08
N TRP A 282 6.85 -5.52 -17.66
CA TRP A 282 7.68 -4.33 -17.80
C TRP A 282 8.99 -4.47 -17.01
N ALA A 283 8.95 -4.94 -15.76
CA ALA A 283 10.12 -5.19 -14.92
C ALA A 283 11.02 -6.28 -15.51
N LEU A 284 10.46 -7.42 -15.92
CA LEU A 284 11.20 -8.53 -16.52
C LEU A 284 11.85 -8.14 -17.86
N SER A 285 11.13 -7.40 -18.70
CA SER A 285 11.69 -6.88 -19.96
C SER A 285 12.78 -5.84 -19.73
N GLY A 286 12.66 -4.99 -18.70
CA GLY A 286 13.71 -4.07 -18.27
C GLY A 286 14.98 -4.81 -17.84
N LEU A 287 14.83 -5.86 -17.02
CA LEU A 287 15.94 -6.72 -16.59
C LEU A 287 16.63 -7.40 -17.78
N ALA A 288 15.85 -7.95 -18.71
CA ALA A 288 16.37 -8.60 -19.91
C ALA A 288 17.15 -7.63 -20.82
N MET A 289 16.69 -6.38 -20.95
CA MET A 289 17.38 -5.34 -21.70
C MET A 289 18.64 -4.85 -20.98
N TRP A 290 18.57 -4.60 -19.67
CA TRP A 290 19.73 -4.20 -18.87
C TRP A 290 20.84 -5.23 -18.94
N TRP A 291 20.50 -6.52 -18.86
CA TRP A 291 21.48 -7.60 -19.00
C TRP A 291 22.23 -7.55 -20.34
N GLN A 292 21.75 -6.86 -21.37
CA GLN A 292 22.47 -6.72 -22.64
C GLN A 292 23.47 -5.57 -22.67
N MET A 293 23.30 -4.59 -21.79
CA MET A 293 24.16 -3.42 -21.70
C MET A 293 25.46 -3.78 -20.97
N LYS A 294 26.40 -4.40 -21.69
CA LYS A 294 27.67 -4.92 -21.13
C LYS A 294 28.40 -3.93 -20.21
N PRO A 295 28.53 -2.63 -20.53
CA PRO A 295 29.26 -1.69 -19.67
C PRO A 295 28.58 -1.40 -18.33
N SER A 296 27.25 -1.51 -18.24
CA SER A 296 26.47 -1.17 -17.02
C SER A 296 25.99 -2.39 -16.22
N ARG A 297 26.42 -3.61 -16.59
CA ARG A 297 26.06 -4.85 -15.87
C ARG A 297 26.58 -4.89 -14.44
N VAL A 298 27.76 -4.35 -14.17
CA VAL A 298 28.29 -4.36 -12.80
C VAL A 298 27.47 -3.41 -11.94
N LEU A 299 27.28 -2.17 -12.39
CA LEU A 299 26.49 -1.17 -11.67
C LEU A 299 25.05 -1.62 -11.43
N GLY A 300 24.38 -2.19 -12.43
CA GLY A 300 23.03 -2.68 -12.21
C GLY A 300 22.96 -3.92 -11.32
N ALA A 301 23.99 -4.77 -11.29
CA ALA A 301 24.02 -5.92 -10.40
C ALA A 301 24.18 -5.46 -8.94
N LEU A 302 25.03 -4.45 -8.71
CA LEU A 302 25.15 -3.80 -7.42
C LEU A 302 23.82 -3.14 -7.00
N ALA A 303 23.14 -2.43 -7.91
CA ALA A 303 21.85 -1.81 -7.62
C ALA A 303 20.76 -2.84 -7.28
N ILE A 304 20.68 -3.96 -8.02
CA ILE A 304 19.75 -5.06 -7.74
C ILE A 304 20.08 -5.71 -6.39
N ALA A 305 21.37 -5.98 -6.13
CA ALA A 305 21.80 -6.56 -4.85
C ALA A 305 21.42 -5.65 -3.67
N ALA A 306 21.65 -4.34 -3.79
CA ALA A 306 21.24 -3.37 -2.78
C ALA A 306 19.71 -3.34 -2.58
N ALA A 307 18.93 -3.36 -3.67
CA ALA A 307 17.47 -3.38 -3.60
C ALA A 307 16.93 -4.66 -2.94
N VAL A 308 17.50 -5.82 -3.28
CA VAL A 308 17.13 -7.12 -2.66
C VAL A 308 17.52 -7.14 -1.18
N ALA A 309 18.69 -6.63 -0.82
CA ALA A 309 19.11 -6.54 0.57
C ALA A 309 18.16 -5.63 1.38
N LEU A 310 17.79 -4.46 0.84
CA LEU A 310 16.84 -3.56 1.48
C LEU A 310 15.45 -4.20 1.63
N ALA A 311 14.96 -4.88 0.58
CA ALA A 311 13.69 -5.59 0.64
C ALA A 311 13.71 -6.71 1.69
N ALA A 312 14.82 -7.45 1.82
CA ALA A 312 14.99 -8.46 2.85
C ALA A 312 14.96 -7.86 4.25
N VAL A 313 15.63 -6.71 4.48
CA VAL A 313 15.58 -6.00 5.77
C VAL A 313 14.14 -5.61 6.13
N VAL A 314 13.39 -5.02 5.20
CA VAL A 314 11.98 -4.64 5.42
C VAL A 314 11.10 -5.85 5.70
N MET A 315 11.27 -6.94 4.93
CA MET A 315 10.50 -8.16 5.13
C MET A 315 10.81 -8.83 6.47
N VAL A 316 12.08 -8.88 6.89
CA VAL A 316 12.48 -9.42 8.19
C VAL A 316 11.88 -8.59 9.32
N GLY A 317 11.94 -7.26 9.25
CA GLY A 317 11.33 -6.39 10.26
C GLY A 317 9.80 -6.53 10.32
N THR A 318 9.14 -6.65 9.17
CA THR A 318 7.69 -6.88 9.12
C THR A 318 7.31 -8.26 9.66
N ALA A 319 8.09 -9.29 9.31
CA ALA A 319 7.89 -10.63 9.80
C ALA A 319 8.09 -10.70 11.31
N SER A 320 9.12 -10.05 11.88
CA SER A 320 9.33 -10.00 13.33
C SER A 320 8.15 -9.36 14.05
N ASP A 321 7.59 -8.28 13.51
CA ASP A 321 6.40 -7.65 14.10
C ASP A 321 5.18 -8.58 14.08
N SER A 322 5.03 -9.39 13.03
CA SER A 322 3.92 -10.35 12.91
C SER A 322 4.01 -11.57 13.84
N LEU A 323 5.17 -11.82 14.46
CA LEU A 323 5.35 -12.90 15.44
C LEU A 323 4.73 -12.55 16.79
N PHE A 324 4.52 -11.27 17.09
CA PHE A 324 3.88 -10.84 18.32
C PHE A 324 2.35 -11.05 18.24
N GLY A 325 1.78 -11.61 19.31
CA GLY A 325 0.35 -11.84 19.41
C GLY A 325 -0.46 -10.53 19.40
N ASN A 326 -1.69 -10.60 18.89
CA ASN A 326 -2.62 -9.48 18.97
C ASN A 326 -3.40 -9.57 20.29
N VAL A 327 -3.34 -8.53 21.13
CA VAL A 327 -4.28 -8.40 22.24
C VAL A 327 -5.68 -8.24 21.64
N ALA A 328 -6.65 -9.03 22.12
CA ALA A 328 -8.04 -8.89 21.70
C ALA A 328 -8.48 -7.45 21.93
N LYS A 329 -8.95 -6.77 20.88
CA LYS A 329 -9.59 -5.46 20.99
C LYS A 329 -11.01 -5.66 21.53
N GLU A 330 -11.13 -6.22 22.73
CA GLU A 330 -12.36 -6.13 23.49
C GLU A 330 -12.36 -4.74 24.12
N GLY A 331 -13.21 -3.87 23.57
CA GLY A 331 -13.44 -2.54 24.12
C GLY A 331 -14.33 -2.58 25.36
N PRO A 332 -14.56 -1.44 25.99
CA PRO A 332 -15.92 -1.02 26.30
C PRO A 332 -16.72 -0.70 25.02
#